data_AF-A0A7J9YK01-F1
#
_entry.id   AF-A0A7J9YK01-F1
#
_cell.length_a   1.000
_cell.length_b   1.000
_cell.length_c   1.000
_cell.angle_alpha   90.00
_cell.angle_beta   90.00
_cell.angle_gamma   90.00
#
_symmetry.space_group_name_H-M   'P 1'
#
loop_
_entity.id
_entity.type
_entity.pdbx_description
1 polymer ?
#
loop_
_entity_poly.entity_id
_entity_poly.type
_entity_poly.pdbx_seq_one_letter_code
_entity_poly.pdbx_strand_id
1 'polypeptide(L)'
;MTHGKDTIAELGQQLRVDAIRCSAAAGSGHPISSMSAADLMAVLLAQHLRLNFDEPETESNDRLIFSKGHASPLLYAMFAAATGGSRSNPNLRGVLDALWLSGVHNVYTRPYRR
;
A
#
# COMPACT_ATOMS: atom_id res chain seq x y z
N MET A 1 18.06 -6.24 9.25
CA MET A 1 18.15 -4.77 9.10
C MET A 1 17.21 -4.14 10.14
N THR A 2 17.73 -3.63 11.25
CA THR A 2 16.92 -2.87 12.23
C THR A 2 16.78 -1.45 11.70
N HIS A 3 15.62 -1.13 11.12
CA HIS A 3 15.30 0.24 10.73
C HIS A 3 15.14 1.08 12.00
N GLY A 4 15.80 2.24 12.06
CA GLY A 4 15.65 3.17 13.19
C GLY A 4 14.18 3.59 13.34
N LYS A 5 13.75 3.90 14.57
CA LYS A 5 12.37 4.34 14.86
C LYS A 5 11.93 5.51 13.98
N ASP A 6 12.86 6.42 13.69
CA ASP A 6 12.63 7.59 12.84
C ASP A 6 12.29 7.19 11.40
N THR A 7 12.96 6.15 10.86
CA THR A 7 12.69 5.63 9.51
C THR A 7 11.30 4.99 9.38
N ILE A 8 10.79 4.39 10.46
CA ILE A 8 9.44 3.79 10.48
C ILE A 8 8.37 4.88 10.57
N ALA A 9 8.62 5.93 11.36
CA ALA A 9 7.73 7.08 11.44
C ALA A 9 7.63 7.78 10.08
N GLU A 10 8.75 7.99 9.39
CA GLU A 10 8.78 8.53 8.03
C GLU A 10 7.99 7.66 7.05
N LEU A 11 8.16 6.33 7.10
CA LEU A 11 7.38 5.40 6.29
C LEU A 11 5.87 5.52 6.59
N GLY A 12 5.48 5.63 7.86
CA GLY A 12 4.09 5.86 8.25
C GLY A 12 3.52 7.16 7.68
N GLN A 13 4.31 8.25 7.64
CA GLN A 13 3.90 9.50 6.99
C GLN A 13 3.76 9.34 5.47
N GLN A 14 4.72 8.67 4.84
CA GLN A 14 4.68 8.40 3.40
C GLN A 14 3.41 7.61 3.02
N LEU A 15 3.10 6.55 3.77
CA LEU A 15 1.90 5.73 3.54
C LEU A 15 0.59 6.53 3.65
N ARG A 16 0.51 7.53 4.54
CA ARG A 16 -0.66 8.41 4.63
C ARG A 16 -0.82 9.28 3.38
N VAL A 17 0.29 9.88 2.94
CA VAL A 17 0.31 10.74 1.74
C VAL A 17 -0.07 9.91 0.51
N ASP A 18 0.48 8.72 0.38
CA ASP A 18 0.20 7.84 -0.75
C ASP A 18 -1.22 7.29 -0.72
N ALA A 19 -1.78 6.99 0.45
CA ALA A 19 -3.19 6.60 0.56
C ALA A 19 -4.15 7.71 0.06
N ILE A 20 -3.85 8.98 0.35
CA ILE A 20 -4.62 10.12 -0.20
C ILE A 20 -4.49 10.15 -1.73
N ARG A 21 -3.27 10.03 -2.26
CA ARG A 21 -2.99 10.05 -3.70
C ARG A 21 -3.70 8.89 -4.42
N CYS A 22 -3.65 7.69 -3.86
CA CYS A 22 -4.38 6.51 -4.36
C CYS A 22 -5.88 6.78 -4.41
N SER A 23 -6.48 7.30 -3.34
CA SER A 23 -7.91 7.63 -3.30
C SER A 23 -8.30 8.71 -4.32
N ALA A 24 -7.47 9.75 -4.45
CA ALA A 24 -7.70 10.82 -5.42
C ALA A 24 -7.61 10.29 -6.86
N ALA A 25 -6.60 9.47 -7.18
CA ALA A 25 -6.44 8.86 -8.50
C ALA A 25 -7.56 7.87 -8.84
N ALA A 26 -8.04 7.09 -7.86
CA ALA A 26 -9.15 6.16 -8.05
C ALA A 26 -10.53 6.84 -8.07
N GLY A 27 -10.61 8.14 -7.76
CA GLY A 27 -11.88 8.86 -7.59
C GLY A 27 -12.80 8.28 -6.51
N SER A 28 -12.27 7.42 -5.63
CA SER A 28 -13.04 6.63 -4.66
C SER A 28 -12.16 6.11 -3.51
N GLY A 29 -12.79 5.74 -2.39
CA GLY A 29 -12.12 5.17 -1.22
C GLY A 29 -12.22 6.05 0.03
N HIS A 30 -11.73 5.53 1.16
CA HIS A 30 -11.74 6.25 2.46
C HIS A 30 -10.29 6.51 2.92
N PRO A 31 -9.66 7.61 2.46
CA PRO A 31 -8.26 7.90 2.78
C PRO A 31 -8.07 8.14 4.28
N ILE A 32 -9.06 8.72 4.97
CA ILE A 32 -9.00 8.94 6.42
C ILE A 32 -8.99 7.60 7.17
N SER A 33 -9.76 6.60 6.71
CA SER A 33 -9.72 5.26 7.29
C SER A 33 -8.37 4.57 7.11
N SER A 34 -7.60 4.95 6.10
CA SER A 34 -6.23 4.48 5.86
C SER A 34 -5.22 5.09 6.84
N MET A 35 -5.42 6.35 7.25
CA MET A 35 -4.51 7.06 8.15
C MET A 35 -4.35 6.39 9.52
N SER A 36 -5.42 5.80 10.05
CA SER A 36 -5.40 5.20 11.39
C SER A 36 -4.57 3.92 11.48
N ALA A 37 -4.25 3.29 10.35
CA ALA A 37 -3.50 2.03 10.30
C ALA A 37 -2.10 2.20 9.72
N ALA A 38 -1.74 3.41 9.27
CA ALA A 38 -0.49 3.66 8.55
C ALA A 38 0.77 3.31 9.36
N ASP A 39 0.81 3.67 10.64
CA ASP A 39 1.99 3.37 11.48
C ASP A 39 2.14 1.88 11.75
N LEU A 40 1.02 1.17 11.95
CA LEU A 40 1.02 -0.29 12.10
C LEU A 40 1.54 -0.97 10.83
N MET A 41 1.04 -0.53 9.66
CA MET A 41 1.48 -1.04 8.37
C MET A 41 2.96 -0.76 8.11
N ALA A 42 3.47 0.40 8.52
CA ALA A 42 4.89 0.74 8.42
C ALA A 42 5.76 -0.20 9.25
N VAL A 43 5.36 -0.50 10.49
CA VAL A 43 6.07 -1.47 11.36
C VAL A 43 6.05 -2.86 10.75
N LEU A 44 4.88 -3.32 10.30
CA LEU A 44 4.74 -4.63 9.66
C LEU A 44 5.66 -4.73 8.45
N LEU A 45 5.56 -3.79 7.52
CA LEU A 45 6.35 -3.80 6.29
C LEU A 45 7.87 -3.72 6.55
N ALA A 46 8.32 -2.89 7.49
CA ALA A 46 9.75 -2.64 7.70
C ALA A 46 10.46 -3.73 8.54
N GLN A 47 9.71 -4.52 9.32
CA GLN A 47 10.32 -5.41 10.33
C GLN A 47 9.76 -6.83 10.38
N HIS A 48 8.52 -7.06 9.95
CA HIS A 48 7.84 -8.32 10.22
C HIS A 48 7.35 -9.05 8.97
N LEU A 49 6.98 -8.32 7.92
CA LEU A 49 6.39 -8.89 6.72
C LEU A 49 7.49 -9.39 5.77
N ARG A 50 7.47 -10.69 5.48
CA ARG A 50 8.32 -11.33 4.46
C ARG A 50 7.56 -11.34 3.14
N LEU A 51 7.96 -10.45 2.24
CA LEU A 51 7.44 -10.37 0.88
C LEU A 51 8.57 -10.53 -0.13
N ASN A 52 8.52 -11.60 -0.91
CA ASN A 52 9.30 -11.77 -2.13
C ASN A 52 8.39 -11.48 -3.33
N PHE A 53 8.61 -10.33 -3.97
CA PHE A 53 7.83 -9.90 -5.13
C PHE A 53 8.26 -10.58 -6.44
N ASP A 54 9.47 -11.12 -6.51
CA ASP A 54 9.95 -11.86 -7.68
C ASP A 54 9.34 -13.26 -7.74
N GLU A 55 9.02 -13.84 -6.58
CA GLU A 55 8.36 -15.14 -6.44
C GLU A 55 7.14 -15.06 -5.51
N PRO A 56 6.04 -14.44 -5.96
CA PRO A 56 4.88 -14.13 -5.10
C PRO A 56 4.14 -15.37 -4.58
N GLU A 57 4.20 -16.48 -5.30
CA GLU A 57 3.47 -17.72 -4.97
C GLU A 57 4.19 -18.61 -3.94
N THR A 58 5.38 -18.23 -3.50
CA THR A 58 6.15 -19.03 -2.54
C THR A 58 5.47 -19.12 -1.18
N GLU A 59 5.44 -20.32 -0.60
CA GLU A 59 4.84 -20.56 0.72
C GLU A 59 5.59 -19.86 1.86
N SER A 60 6.82 -19.43 1.61
CA SER A 60 7.64 -18.65 2.55
C SER A 60 7.24 -17.19 2.66
N ASN A 61 6.41 -16.68 1.74
CA ASN A 61 5.83 -15.35 1.82
C ASN A 61 4.73 -15.29 2.88
N ASP A 62 4.76 -14.23 3.68
CA ASP A 62 3.69 -13.96 4.63
C ASP A 62 2.41 -13.55 3.92
N ARG A 63 1.27 -14.07 4.39
CA ARG A 63 -0.06 -13.72 3.87
C ARG A 63 -0.68 -12.64 4.75
N LEU A 64 -0.75 -11.43 4.22
CA LEU A 64 -1.45 -10.32 4.88
C LEU A 64 -2.91 -10.28 4.44
N ILE A 65 -3.84 -10.43 5.39
CA ILE A 65 -5.27 -10.21 5.18
C ILE A 65 -5.68 -8.91 5.88
N PHE A 66 -6.03 -7.89 5.11
CA PHE A 66 -6.46 -6.61 5.67
C PHE A 66 -7.98 -6.50 5.68
N SER A 67 -8.61 -6.95 6.78
CA SER A 67 -10.07 -6.99 6.92
C SER A 67 -10.75 -5.61 6.87
N LYS A 68 -9.99 -4.52 7.01
CA LYS A 68 -10.49 -3.14 6.88
C LYS A 68 -10.59 -2.74 5.40
N GLY A 69 -11.48 -3.40 4.64
CA GLY A 69 -11.58 -3.26 3.18
C GLY A 69 -11.76 -1.81 2.67
N HIS A 70 -12.41 -0.94 3.44
CA HIS A 70 -12.56 0.48 3.09
C HIS A 70 -11.24 1.29 3.14
N ALA A 71 -10.21 0.77 3.80
CA ALA A 71 -8.86 1.31 3.83
C ALA A 71 -7.95 0.66 2.77
N SER A 72 -8.53 0.12 1.68
CA SER A 72 -7.79 -0.38 0.53
C SER A 72 -6.74 0.58 -0.07
N PRO A 73 -6.89 1.93 -0.03
CA PRO A 73 -5.83 2.83 -0.47
C PRO A 73 -4.51 2.64 0.30
N LEU A 74 -4.57 2.26 1.58
CA LEU A 74 -3.39 1.94 2.39
C LEU A 74 -2.66 0.70 1.88
N LEU A 75 -3.42 -0.32 1.48
CA LEU A 75 -2.84 -1.57 0.98
C LEU A 75 -2.07 -1.32 -0.32
N TYR A 76 -2.63 -0.50 -1.22
CA TYR A 76 -1.94 -0.07 -2.44
C TYR A 76 -0.70 0.78 -2.14
N ALA A 77 -0.79 1.72 -1.20
CA ALA A 77 0.36 2.53 -0.77
C ALA A 77 1.49 1.66 -0.20
N MET A 78 1.16 0.64 0.60
CA MET A 78 2.11 -0.33 1.12
C MET A 78 2.81 -1.10 0.00
N PHE A 79 2.05 -1.64 -0.96
CA PHE A 79 2.63 -2.36 -2.08
C PHE A 79 3.57 -1.48 -2.91
N ALA A 80 3.18 -0.24 -3.21
CA ALA A 80 4.03 0.70 -3.93
C ALA A 80 5.34 1.04 -3.18
N ALA A 81 5.27 1.18 -1.86
CA ALA A 81 6.46 1.39 -1.02
C ALA A 81 7.38 0.16 -1.00
N ALA A 82 6.81 -1.04 -1.02
CA ALA A 82 7.52 -2.30 -0.91
C ALA A 82 8.20 -2.75 -2.22
N THR A 83 7.57 -2.50 -3.37
CA THR A 83 8.11 -2.84 -4.70
C THR A 83 9.11 -1.81 -5.24
N GLY A 84 9.48 -0.81 -4.44
CA GLY A 84 10.52 0.13 -4.81
C GLY A 84 10.06 1.20 -5.79
N GLY A 85 8.85 1.77 -5.61
CA GLY A 85 8.59 3.15 -6.00
C GLY A 85 9.64 4.05 -5.33
N SER A 86 10.74 4.27 -6.03
CA SER A 86 12.06 4.48 -5.43
C SER A 86 12.11 5.62 -4.40
N ARG A 87 12.77 5.36 -3.25
CA ARG A 87 13.26 6.39 -2.30
C ARG A 87 14.13 7.48 -2.98
N SER A 88 14.45 7.36 -4.27
CA SER A 88 15.17 8.34 -5.08
C SER A 88 14.32 9.20 -6.03
N ASN A 89 13.00 8.96 -6.17
CA ASN A 89 12.15 9.77 -7.05
C ASN A 89 10.76 10.00 -6.43
N PRO A 90 10.51 11.19 -5.83
CA PRO A 90 9.23 11.52 -5.20
C PRO A 90 8.08 11.78 -6.19
N ASN A 91 8.28 11.59 -7.50
CA ASN A 91 7.22 11.80 -8.50
C ASN A 91 6.27 10.61 -8.58
N LEU A 92 4.97 10.93 -8.64
CA LEU A 92 3.74 10.11 -8.64
C LEU A 92 3.70 8.86 -9.54
N ARG A 93 4.74 8.56 -10.33
CA ARG A 93 4.77 7.44 -11.26
C ARG A 93 4.76 6.09 -10.55
N GLY A 94 5.47 5.89 -9.44
CA GLY A 94 5.49 4.57 -8.77
C GLY A 94 4.12 4.05 -8.29
N VAL A 95 3.26 4.92 -7.76
CA VAL A 95 1.90 4.55 -7.32
C VAL A 95 0.98 4.32 -8.51
N LEU A 96 1.03 5.18 -9.52
CA LEU A 96 0.25 5.02 -10.74
C LEU A 96 0.70 3.79 -11.54
N ASP A 97 2.01 3.53 -11.62
CA ASP A 97 2.62 2.36 -12.27
C ASP A 97 2.27 1.09 -11.50
N ALA A 98 2.26 1.09 -10.16
CA ALA A 98 1.76 -0.04 -9.37
C ALA A 98 0.26 -0.29 -9.59
N LEU A 99 -0.56 0.76 -9.68
CA LEU A 99 -1.99 0.67 -10.03
C LEU A 99 -2.21 0.19 -11.48
N TRP A 100 -1.35 0.60 -12.41
CA TRP A 100 -1.35 0.18 -13.82
C TRP A 100 -0.86 -1.26 -14.01
N LEU A 101 0.21 -1.67 -13.30
CA LEU A 101 0.79 -3.02 -13.33
C LEU A 101 -0.07 -4.05 -12.61
N SER A 102 -0.80 -3.66 -11.56
CA SER A 102 -1.72 -4.55 -10.85
C SER A 102 -3.06 -4.76 -11.56
N GLY A 103 -3.28 -4.13 -12.73
CA GLY A 103 -4.50 -4.31 -13.52
C GLY A 103 -5.77 -3.88 -12.79
N VAL A 104 -5.68 -3.04 -11.76
CA VAL A 104 -6.83 -2.56 -10.97
C VAL A 104 -7.51 -1.43 -11.74
N HIS A 105 -8.02 -1.74 -12.91
CA HIS A 105 -9.25 -1.13 -13.36
C HIS A 105 -10.37 -1.85 -12.62
N ASN A 106 -10.91 -1.13 -11.63
CA ASN A 106 -12.32 -1.21 -11.29
C ASN A 106 -12.78 -2.37 -10.37
N VAL A 107 -12.34 -2.35 -9.11
CA VAL A 107 -12.89 -3.24 -8.06
C VAL A 107 -14.16 -2.68 -7.39
N TYR A 108 -14.63 -1.47 -7.73
CA TYR A 108 -15.79 -0.86 -7.06
C TYR A 108 -16.95 -0.33 -7.92
N THR A 109 -16.94 -0.45 -9.26
CA THR A 109 -18.12 -0.04 -10.08
C THR A 109 -18.94 -1.16 -10.70
N ARG A 110 -18.80 -2.43 -10.28
CA ARG A 110 -19.87 -3.40 -10.62
C ARG A 110 -21.10 -3.10 -9.75
N PRO A 111 -22.23 -2.65 -10.32
CA PRO A 111 -23.45 -2.52 -9.55
C PRO A 111 -23.84 -3.91 -9.06
N TYR A 112 -24.17 -4.01 -7.78
CA TYR A 112 -24.79 -5.18 -7.17
C TYR A 112 -26.11 -5.47 -7.92
N ARG A 113 -26.10 -6.41 -8.86
CA ARG A 113 -27.32 -7.01 -9.39
C ARG A 113 -27.73 -8.14 -8.47
N ARG A 114 -28.93 -8.02 -7.89
CA ARG A 114 -29.69 -9.16 -7.37
C ARG A 114 -30.01 -10.14 -8.49
#